data_AF-A0A146K7I6-F1
#
_entry.id   AF-A0A146K7I6-F1
#
_cell.length_a   1.000
_cell.length_b   1.000
_cell.length_c   1.000
_cell.angle_alpha   90.00
_cell.angle_beta   90.00
_cell.angle_gamma   90.00
#
_symmetry.space_group_name_H-M   'P 1'
#
loop_
_entity.id
_entity.type
_entity.pdbx_description
1 polymer ?
#
loop_
_entity_poly.entity_id
_entity_poly.type
_entity_poly.pdbx_seq_one_letter_code
_entity_poly.pdbx_strand_id
1 'polypeptide(L)'
;LTAIQIPILKLGKINNIENETRQIITERSFEHLDKLSITDIATSIKLKLGITIANLMHVTEYYVVQQTQNEITTIKRQLNEFYLKIIAEQMKIKPIVLQTIVEQLTTDNVLKSMIGPWTYGVLNYLDAKYQTTQIWELEHPEILMTPQIAKEIESEYFKV
;
A
#
# COMPACT_ATOMS: atom_id res chain seq x y z
N LEU A 1 -17.56 -58.24 -39.16
CA LEU A 1 -17.45 -57.66 -37.81
C LEU A 1 -15.98 -57.48 -37.50
N THR A 2 -15.42 -56.33 -37.90
CA THR A 2 -14.01 -55.98 -37.73
C THR A 2 -13.90 -55.09 -36.50
N ALA A 3 -13.18 -55.59 -35.49
CA ALA A 3 -12.93 -54.88 -34.25
C ALA A 3 -12.06 -53.65 -34.51
N ILE A 4 -12.55 -52.48 -34.10
CA ILE A 4 -11.82 -51.21 -34.19
C ILE A 4 -10.76 -51.20 -33.09
N GLN A 5 -9.50 -51.16 -33.49
CA GLN A 5 -8.35 -50.95 -32.60
C GLN A 5 -8.36 -49.49 -32.13
N ILE A 6 -8.57 -49.26 -30.82
CA ILE A 6 -8.45 -47.93 -30.21
C ILE A 6 -6.97 -47.70 -29.89
N PRO A 7 -6.32 -46.65 -30.44
CA PRO A 7 -4.93 -46.35 -30.11
C PRO A 7 -4.82 -45.84 -28.68
N ILE A 8 -3.89 -46.44 -27.92
CA ILE A 8 -3.50 -45.98 -26.58
C ILE A 8 -2.78 -44.63 -26.74
N LEU A 9 -3.45 -43.54 -26.38
CA LEU A 9 -2.83 -42.23 -26.22
C LEU A 9 -1.81 -42.29 -25.08
N LYS A 10 -0.53 -42.31 -25.42
CA LYS A 10 0.56 -42.07 -24.47
C LYS A 10 0.33 -40.69 -23.86
N LEU A 11 0.12 -40.64 -22.54
CA LEU A 11 0.19 -39.40 -21.75
C LEU A 11 1.59 -38.81 -21.96
N GLY A 12 1.68 -37.89 -22.91
CA GLY A 12 2.83 -37.00 -23.05
C GLY A 12 3.02 -36.29 -21.73
N LYS A 13 4.28 -36.22 -21.27
CA LYS A 13 4.68 -35.50 -20.07
C LYS A 13 3.94 -34.16 -19.99
N ILE A 14 3.06 -34.03 -18.99
CA ILE A 14 2.55 -32.73 -18.58
C ILE A 14 3.76 -32.02 -17.99
N ASN A 15 4.46 -31.25 -18.82
CA ASN A 15 5.35 -30.22 -18.31
C ASN A 15 4.48 -29.31 -17.46
N ASN A 16 4.93 -29.03 -16.24
CA ASN A 16 4.35 -28.08 -15.30
C ASN A 16 4.03 -26.75 -15.98
N ILE A 17 2.80 -26.58 -16.46
CA ILE A 17 2.21 -25.28 -16.82
C ILE A 17 1.38 -24.82 -15.61
N GLU A 18 1.99 -24.80 -14.43
CA GLU A 18 1.41 -24.18 -13.23
C GLU A 18 2.29 -23.04 -12.69
N ASN A 19 3.40 -22.70 -13.36
CA ASN A 19 4.31 -21.63 -12.93
C ASN A 19 4.37 -20.40 -13.86
N GLU A 20 3.60 -20.35 -14.95
CA GLU A 20 3.65 -19.24 -15.92
C GLU A 20 2.42 -18.32 -15.88
N THR A 21 1.84 -18.12 -14.70
CA THR A 21 0.96 -16.95 -14.46
C THR A 21 1.34 -16.23 -13.18
N ARG A 22 2.63 -16.19 -12.86
CA ARG A 22 3.17 -15.04 -12.13
C ARG A 22 3.09 -13.87 -13.09
N GLN A 23 1.94 -13.18 -13.07
CA GLN A 23 1.79 -11.86 -13.66
C GLN A 23 3.07 -11.09 -13.38
N ILE A 24 3.76 -10.72 -14.44
CA ILE A 24 4.79 -9.70 -14.38
C ILE A 24 4.02 -8.45 -13.93
N ILE A 25 3.95 -8.24 -12.62
CA ILE A 25 3.62 -6.94 -12.04
C ILE A 25 4.84 -6.10 -12.39
N THR A 26 4.87 -5.61 -13.63
CA THR A 26 5.72 -4.48 -13.95
C THR A 26 5.37 -3.42 -12.91
N GLU A 27 6.35 -3.00 -12.13
CA GLU A 27 6.20 -1.86 -11.23
C GLU A 27 5.90 -0.64 -12.10
N ARG A 28 4.62 -0.46 -12.44
CA ARG A 28 4.14 0.60 -13.31
C ARG A 28 4.51 1.92 -12.66
N SER A 29 5.35 2.70 -13.32
CA SER A 29 5.63 4.07 -12.91
C SER A 29 4.47 4.97 -13.37
N PHE A 30 4.08 5.88 -12.50
CA PHE A 30 3.04 6.87 -12.73
C PHE A 30 3.62 8.31 -12.68
N GLU A 31 4.95 8.45 -12.70
CA GLU A 31 5.66 9.74 -12.58
C GLU A 31 5.34 10.71 -13.71
N HIS A 32 4.89 10.19 -14.84
CA HIS A 32 4.47 10.98 -16.01
C HIS A 32 3.05 11.54 -15.87
N LEU A 33 2.25 11.05 -14.92
CA LEU A 33 0.87 11.47 -14.76
C LEU A 33 0.76 12.70 -13.87
N ASP A 34 -0.09 13.63 -14.28
CA ASP A 34 -0.48 14.80 -13.47
C ASP A 34 -1.68 14.51 -12.55
N LYS A 35 -2.30 13.34 -12.71
CA LYS A 35 -3.39 12.85 -11.87
C LYS A 35 -3.48 11.32 -11.94
N LEU A 36 -3.90 10.69 -10.85
CA LEU A 36 -4.25 9.26 -10.83
C LEU A 36 -5.77 9.11 -10.93
N SER A 37 -6.23 8.15 -11.72
CA SER A 37 -7.63 7.78 -11.73
C SER A 37 -7.96 6.83 -10.57
N ILE A 38 -9.24 6.76 -10.20
CA ILE A 38 -9.74 5.78 -9.22
C ILE A 38 -9.39 4.34 -9.66
N THR A 39 -9.42 4.05 -10.96
CA THR A 39 -9.05 2.73 -11.51
C THR A 39 -7.56 2.42 -11.32
N ASP A 40 -6.68 3.41 -11.50
CA ASP A 40 -5.24 3.22 -11.24
C ASP A 40 -4.99 2.86 -9.78
N ILE A 41 -5.69 3.55 -8.87
CA ILE A 41 -5.59 3.29 -7.42
C ILE A 41 -6.19 1.91 -7.10
N ALA A 42 -7.38 1.59 -7.60
CA ALA A 42 -8.07 0.32 -7.33
C ALA A 42 -7.23 -0.92 -7.71
N THR A 43 -6.50 -0.82 -8.83
CA THR A 43 -5.72 -1.93 -9.38
C THR A 43 -4.30 -2.05 -8.82
N SER A 44 -3.86 -1.09 -8.01
CA SER A 44 -2.50 -1.08 -7.45
C SER A 44 -2.51 -1.15 -5.93
N ILE A 45 -2.07 -2.29 -5.40
CA ILE A 45 -1.83 -2.50 -3.96
C ILE A 45 -0.84 -1.46 -3.42
N LYS A 46 0.25 -1.20 -4.16
CA LYS A 46 1.27 -0.22 -3.75
C LYS A 46 0.70 1.19 -3.64
N LEU A 47 -0.16 1.59 -4.57
CA LEU A 47 -0.83 2.89 -4.51
C LEU A 47 -1.79 2.97 -3.32
N LYS A 48 -2.65 1.96 -3.13
CA LYS A 48 -3.57 1.90 -1.99
C LYS A 48 -2.84 2.00 -0.66
N LEU A 49 -1.78 1.23 -0.48
CA LEU A 49 -0.98 1.26 0.74
C LEU A 49 -0.25 2.59 0.94
N GLY A 50 0.40 3.13 -0.09
CA GLY A 50 1.10 4.41 0.00
C GLY A 50 0.16 5.58 0.32
N ILE A 51 -1.00 5.62 -0.32
CA ILE A 51 -2.07 6.60 -0.02
C ILE A 51 -2.56 6.42 1.42
N THR A 52 -2.73 5.19 1.88
CA THR A 52 -3.16 4.89 3.26
C THR A 52 -2.15 5.41 4.28
N ILE A 53 -0.86 5.14 4.09
CA ILE A 53 0.22 5.60 4.98
C ILE A 53 0.27 7.13 4.99
N ALA A 54 0.26 7.76 3.80
CA ALA A 54 0.26 9.22 3.70
C ALA A 54 -0.97 9.83 4.38
N ASN A 55 -2.16 9.24 4.21
CA ASN A 55 -3.38 9.68 4.86
C ASN A 55 -3.30 9.52 6.39
N LEU A 56 -2.84 8.38 6.89
CA LEU A 56 -2.66 8.16 8.33
C LEU A 56 -1.69 9.18 8.93
N MET A 57 -0.59 9.49 8.25
CA MET A 57 0.33 10.54 8.66
C MET A 57 -0.32 11.94 8.59
N HIS A 58 -1.21 12.18 7.62
CA HIS A 58 -1.89 13.46 7.50
C HIS A 58 -2.93 13.69 8.60
N VAL A 59 -3.72 12.67 8.95
CA VAL A 59 -4.87 12.81 9.87
C VAL A 59 -4.56 12.45 11.32
N THR A 60 -3.49 11.69 11.57
CA THR A 60 -3.15 11.26 12.93
C THR A 60 -2.20 12.25 13.56
N GLU A 61 -2.57 12.77 14.73
CA GLU A 61 -1.75 13.71 15.49
C GLU A 61 -0.86 12.93 16.47
N TYR A 62 0.44 13.19 16.43
CA TYR A 62 1.41 12.64 17.38
C TYR A 62 2.25 13.76 18.00
N TYR A 63 2.43 13.70 19.31
CA TYR A 63 3.17 14.70 20.08
C TYR A 63 4.55 14.17 20.42
N VAL A 64 5.60 14.87 19.99
CA VAL A 64 6.98 14.57 20.37
C VAL A 64 7.42 15.56 21.44
N VAL A 65 7.99 15.04 22.52
CA VAL A 65 8.69 15.84 23.51
C VAL A 65 10.11 16.07 23.02
N GLN A 66 10.43 17.31 22.62
CA GLN A 66 11.81 17.71 22.32
C GLN A 66 12.42 18.41 23.53
N GLN A 67 13.50 17.82 24.05
CA GLN A 67 14.36 18.51 25.02
C GLN A 67 15.35 19.37 24.25
N THR A 68 15.15 20.69 24.32
CA THR A 68 16.20 21.66 23.98
C THR A 68 17.04 21.92 25.23
N GLN A 69 18.21 22.55 25.07
CA GLN A 69 19.09 22.86 26.22
C GLN A 69 18.41 23.66 27.34
N ASN A 70 17.31 24.35 27.07
CA ASN A 70 16.64 25.22 28.03
C ASN A 70 15.16 24.88 28.32
N GLU A 71 14.46 24.12 27.47
CA GLU A 71 13.03 23.82 27.66
C GLU A 71 12.60 22.48 27.04
N ILE A 72 11.55 21.90 27.64
CA ILE A 72 10.81 20.75 27.12
C ILE A 72 9.67 21.29 26.25
N THR A 73 9.76 21.11 24.93
CA THR A 73 8.70 21.53 23.99
C THR A 73 7.92 20.32 23.48
N THR A 74 6.60 20.44 23.43
CA THR A 74 5.73 19.43 22.83
C THR A 74 5.40 19.85 21.40
N ILE A 75 5.83 19.08 20.41
CA ILE A 75 5.65 19.39 18.99
C ILE A 75 4.68 18.41 18.37
N LYS A 76 3.66 18.95 17.70
CA LYS A 76 2.71 18.20 16.89
C LYS A 76 3.37 17.82 15.55
N ARG A 77 3.46 16.54 15.23
CA ARG A 77 3.88 16.07 13.91
C ARG A 77 2.67 15.94 12.98
N GLN A 78 2.83 16.45 11.77
CA GLN A 78 1.93 16.31 10.64
C GLN A 78 2.76 15.86 9.43
N LEU A 79 2.09 15.27 8.43
CA LEU A 79 2.71 14.98 7.14
C LEU A 79 3.36 16.26 6.60
N ASN A 80 4.69 16.27 6.51
CA ASN A 80 5.47 17.36 5.96
C ASN A 80 5.93 17.02 4.53
N GLU A 81 6.47 18.02 3.82
CA GLU A 81 6.92 17.85 2.43
C GLU A 81 7.99 16.74 2.28
N PHE A 82 8.82 16.55 3.30
CA PHE A 82 9.86 15.51 3.30
C PHE A 82 9.27 14.10 3.26
N TYR A 83 8.38 13.76 4.19
CA TYR A 83 7.75 12.43 4.22
C TYR A 83 6.83 12.20 3.03
N LEU A 84 6.10 13.25 2.59
CA LEU A 84 5.28 13.17 1.38
C LEU A 84 6.14 12.81 0.15
N LYS A 85 7.32 13.42 0.01
CA LYS A 85 8.24 13.13 -1.08
C LYS A 85 8.75 11.68 -1.04
N ILE A 86 9.16 11.19 0.13
CA ILE A 86 9.65 9.82 0.31
C ILE A 86 8.57 8.80 -0.11
N ILE A 87 7.33 8.96 0.38
CA ILE A 87 6.23 8.05 0.07
C ILE A 87 5.90 8.09 -1.44
N ALA A 88 5.85 9.29 -2.02
CA ALA A 88 5.60 9.48 -3.45
C ALA A 88 6.68 8.82 -4.33
N GLU A 89 7.95 8.93 -3.93
CA GLU A 89 9.08 8.27 -4.61
C GLU A 89 8.92 6.74 -4.57
N GLN A 90 8.54 6.16 -3.43
CA GLN A 90 8.27 4.71 -3.35
C GLN A 90 7.16 4.28 -4.30
N MET A 91 6.12 5.11 -4.44
CA MET A 91 4.99 4.88 -5.34
C MET A 91 5.31 5.17 -6.81
N LYS A 92 6.46 5.78 -7.12
CA LYS A 92 6.79 6.32 -8.44
C LYS A 92 5.67 7.23 -8.95
N ILE A 93 5.28 8.22 -8.13
CA ILE A 93 4.31 9.28 -8.49
C ILE A 93 4.91 10.65 -8.11
N LYS A 94 4.37 11.73 -8.68
CA LYS A 94 4.75 13.08 -8.27
C LYS A 94 4.23 13.37 -6.85
N PRO A 95 5.01 14.01 -5.95
CA PRO A 95 4.54 14.36 -4.60
C PRO A 95 3.26 15.20 -4.59
N ILE A 96 3.12 16.13 -5.54
CA ILE A 96 1.92 16.97 -5.69
C ILE A 96 0.66 16.16 -6.01
N VAL A 97 0.80 15.05 -6.74
CA VAL A 97 -0.30 14.14 -7.06
C VAL A 97 -0.71 13.39 -5.79
N LEU A 98 0.25 12.92 -4.98
CA LEU A 98 -0.04 12.28 -3.70
C LEU A 98 -0.78 13.25 -2.75
N GLN A 99 -0.27 14.48 -2.63
CA GLN A 99 -0.90 15.52 -1.81
C GLN A 99 -2.36 15.75 -2.22
N THR A 100 -2.60 15.94 -3.51
CA THR A 100 -3.94 16.16 -4.05
C THR A 100 -4.89 15.01 -3.70
N ILE A 101 -4.43 13.76 -3.79
CA ILE A 101 -5.22 12.57 -3.46
C ILE A 101 -5.52 12.50 -1.96
N VAL A 102 -4.55 12.81 -1.11
CA VAL A 102 -4.73 12.85 0.34
C VAL A 102 -5.74 13.93 0.74
N GLU A 103 -5.65 15.12 0.13
CA GLU A 103 -6.63 16.19 0.34
C GLU A 103 -8.04 15.77 -0.13
N GLN A 104 -8.14 15.07 -1.26
CA GLN A 104 -9.41 14.56 -1.79
C GLN A 104 -10.08 13.52 -0.89
N LEU A 105 -9.34 12.75 -0.08
CA LEU A 105 -9.94 11.77 0.84
C LEU A 105 -10.90 12.39 1.87
N THR A 106 -10.78 13.69 2.13
CA THR A 106 -11.67 14.41 3.04
C THR A 106 -13.07 14.64 2.45
N THR A 107 -13.19 14.65 1.12
CA THR A 107 -14.43 15.03 0.41
C THR A 107 -14.94 13.96 -0.56
N ASP A 108 -14.06 13.08 -1.07
CA ASP A 108 -14.41 12.01 -2.01
C ASP A 108 -14.78 10.72 -1.27
N ASN A 109 -16.08 10.43 -1.21
CA ASN A 109 -16.61 9.22 -0.57
C ASN A 109 -16.17 7.91 -1.25
N VAL A 110 -15.97 7.92 -2.58
CA VAL A 110 -15.55 6.72 -3.31
C VAL A 110 -14.12 6.39 -2.94
N LEU A 111 -13.24 7.38 -2.99
CA LEU A 111 -11.84 7.23 -2.58
C LEU A 111 -11.72 6.84 -1.10
N LYS A 112 -12.51 7.47 -0.23
CA LYS A 112 -12.57 7.13 1.20
C LYS A 112 -13.01 5.69 1.44
N SER A 113 -14.04 5.21 0.73
CA SER A 113 -14.51 3.82 0.83
C SER A 113 -13.45 2.81 0.38
N MET A 114 -12.59 3.19 -0.58
CA MET A 114 -11.50 2.35 -1.08
C MET A 114 -10.34 2.26 -0.09
N ILE A 115 -9.99 3.38 0.56
CA ILE A 115 -8.83 3.49 1.47
C ILE A 115 -9.17 3.12 2.92
N GLY A 116 -10.42 3.28 3.35
CA GLY A 116 -10.86 2.99 4.72
C GLY A 116 -10.49 1.58 5.20
N PRO A 117 -10.80 0.50 4.45
CA PRO A 117 -10.44 -0.86 4.85
C PRO A 117 -8.92 -1.08 4.97
N TRP A 118 -8.12 -0.44 4.11
CA TRP A 118 -6.67 -0.47 4.20
C TRP A 118 -6.15 0.23 5.45
N THR A 119 -6.84 1.29 5.89
CA THR A 119 -6.51 2.00 7.13
C THR A 119 -6.64 1.05 8.32
N TYR A 120 -7.71 0.26 8.40
CA TYR A 120 -7.86 -0.78 9.42
C TYR A 120 -6.77 -1.86 9.33
N GLY A 121 -6.47 -2.33 8.12
CA GLY A 121 -5.39 -3.31 7.92
C GLY A 121 -4.03 -2.80 8.40
N VAL A 122 -3.69 -1.54 8.12
CA VAL A 122 -2.43 -0.93 8.60
C VAL A 122 -2.42 -0.82 10.12
N LEU A 123 -3.52 -0.35 10.74
CA LEU A 123 -3.58 -0.20 12.21
C LEU A 123 -3.44 -1.55 12.93
N ASN A 124 -4.11 -2.60 12.45
CA ASN A 124 -3.98 -3.95 13.01
C ASN A 124 -2.55 -4.51 12.84
N TYR A 125 -1.93 -4.24 11.69
CA TYR A 125 -0.54 -4.66 11.45
C TYR A 125 0.43 -3.95 12.41
N LEU A 126 0.24 -2.63 12.61
CA LEU A 126 1.05 -1.86 13.55
C LEU A 126 0.89 -2.37 14.99
N ASP A 127 -0.35 -2.66 15.42
CA ASP A 127 -0.62 -3.17 16.76
C ASP A 127 0.05 -4.53 16.97
N ALA A 128 -0.11 -5.46 16.02
CA ALA A 128 0.44 -6.80 16.12
C ALA A 128 1.98 -6.87 16.05
N LYS A 129 2.62 -5.99 15.28
CA LYS A 129 4.07 -6.06 14.99
C LYS A 129 4.90 -5.05 15.77
N TYR A 130 4.33 -3.90 16.08
CA TYR A 130 5.02 -2.76 16.71
C TYR A 130 4.36 -2.31 18.02
N GLN A 131 3.24 -2.93 18.43
CA GLN A 131 2.50 -2.58 19.65
C GLN A 131 2.05 -1.12 19.69
N THR A 132 1.67 -0.59 18.52
CA THR A 132 1.22 0.79 18.36
C THR A 132 0.12 0.90 17.33
N THR A 133 -0.71 1.92 17.44
CA THR A 133 -1.64 2.33 16.38
C THR A 133 -1.20 3.64 15.71
N GLN A 134 -0.02 4.14 16.06
CA GLN A 134 0.50 5.44 15.64
C GLN A 134 1.57 5.22 14.56
N ILE A 135 1.26 5.54 13.31
CA ILE A 135 2.22 5.42 12.20
C ILE A 135 3.50 6.24 12.43
N TRP A 136 3.40 7.31 13.23
CA TRP A 136 4.50 8.20 13.59
C TRP A 136 5.54 7.60 14.53
N GLU A 137 5.20 6.49 15.20
CA GLU A 137 6.16 5.76 16.05
C GLU A 137 7.10 4.89 15.22
N LEU A 138 6.83 4.72 13.91
CA LEU A 138 7.80 4.19 12.97
C LEU A 138 8.77 5.28 12.51
N GLU A 139 10.07 5.04 12.69
CA GLU A 139 11.12 5.95 12.19
C GLU A 139 11.07 6.10 10.66
N HIS A 140 10.74 5.00 9.97
CA HIS A 140 10.65 4.91 8.51
C HIS A 140 9.31 4.29 8.07
N PRO A 141 8.19 5.04 8.00
CA PRO A 141 6.88 4.51 7.61
C PRO A 141 6.87 3.86 6.21
N GLU A 142 7.77 4.30 5.32
CA GLU A 142 7.94 3.77 3.97
C GLU A 142 8.35 2.30 3.93
N ILE A 143 8.91 1.75 5.02
CA ILE A 143 9.26 0.31 5.09
C ILE A 143 8.04 -0.59 4.92
N LEU A 144 6.85 -0.09 5.25
CA LEU A 144 5.61 -0.84 5.09
C LEU A 144 5.27 -1.07 3.61
N MET A 145 5.84 -0.28 2.70
CA MET A 145 5.52 -0.30 1.26
C MET A 145 6.25 -1.40 0.48
N THR A 146 6.77 -2.41 1.17
CA THR A 146 7.36 -3.59 0.53
C THR A 146 6.27 -4.57 0.08
N PRO A 147 6.48 -5.34 -1.01
CA PRO A 147 5.47 -6.28 -1.51
C PRO A 147 5.03 -7.33 -0.49
N GLN A 148 5.92 -7.72 0.42
CA GLN A 148 5.60 -8.71 1.45
C GLN A 148 4.68 -8.10 2.52
N ILE A 149 5.06 -6.95 3.09
CA ILE A 149 4.25 -6.29 4.12
C ILE A 149 2.90 -5.85 3.54
N ALA A 150 2.85 -5.38 2.30
CA ALA A 150 1.61 -5.02 1.65
C ALA A 150 0.60 -6.18 1.57
N LYS A 151 1.07 -7.42 1.36
CA LYS A 151 0.22 -8.62 1.39
C LYS A 151 -0.21 -9.01 2.80
N GLU A 152 0.67 -8.84 3.79
CA GLU A 152 0.32 -9.06 5.20
C GLU A 152 -0.79 -8.09 5.64
N ILE A 153 -0.64 -6.80 5.32
CA ILE A 153 -1.64 -5.76 5.58
C ILE A 153 -2.95 -6.05 4.84
N GLU A 154 -2.88 -6.43 3.57
CA GLU A 154 -4.06 -6.80 2.78
C GLU A 154 -4.76 -8.03 3.40
N SER A 155 -4.02 -9.00 3.93
CA SER A 155 -4.60 -10.13 4.66
C SER A 155 -5.23 -9.73 5.99
N GLU A 156 -4.71 -8.74 6.72
CA GLU A 156 -5.35 -8.22 7.93
C GLU A 156 -6.66 -7.48 7.59
N TYR A 157 -6.70 -6.79 6.45
CA TYR A 157 -7.93 -6.21 5.90
C TYR A 157 -9.02 -7.27 5.69
N PHE A 158 -8.70 -8.40 5.05
CA PHE A 158 -9.70 -9.45 4.75
C PHE A 158 -10.25 -10.21 5.97
N LYS A 159 -9.71 -9.99 7.17
CA LYS A 159 -10.23 -10.59 8.42
C LYS A 159 -11.40 -9.81 9.02
N VAL A 160 -11.58 -8.56 8.61
CA VAL A 160 -12.59 -7.61 9.11
C VAL A 160 -13.80 -7.60 8.17
#